data_AF-A0A2R6BKD4-F1
#
_entry.id   AF-A0A2R6BKD4-F1
#
_cell.length_a   1.000
_cell.length_b   1.000
_cell.length_c   1.000
_cell.angle_alpha   90.00
_cell.angle_beta   90.00
_cell.angle_gamma   90.00
#
_symmetry.space_group_name_H-M   'P 1'
#
loop_
_entity.id
_entity.type
_entity.pdbx_description
1 polymer ?
#
loop_
_entity_poly.entity_id
_entity_poly.type
_entity_poly.pdbx_seq_one_letter_code
_entity_poly.pdbx_strand_id
1 'polypeptide(L)'
;MKFCPNCGKLLRIQRQKDKIVYFCTTCGKISEENVKSGLLNNKPRQQEKQAKIIDSSSADTETLPKTRVICPKCGNAEAYWWMQQTRAADEASTRFFKCVNCGNVWREYD
;
A
#
# COMPACT_ATOMS: atom_id res chain seq x y z
N MET A 1 12.45 11.69 9.43
CA MET A 1 13.46 11.63 8.33
C MET A 1 13.72 13.06 7.85
N LYS A 2 14.97 13.44 7.58
CA LYS A 2 15.35 14.78 7.08
C LYS A 2 16.14 14.66 5.79
N PHE A 3 16.02 15.65 4.90
CA PHE A 3 16.74 15.74 3.64
C PHE A 3 17.80 16.84 3.68
N CYS A 4 18.89 16.67 2.94
CA CYS A 4 19.94 17.66 2.83
C CYS A 4 19.44 18.85 1.99
N PRO A 5 19.51 20.10 2.49
CA PRO A 5 19.03 21.27 1.75
C PRO A 5 19.86 21.56 0.49
N ASN A 6 21.09 21.03 0.40
CA ASN A 6 21.99 21.30 -0.73
C ASN A 6 21.85 20.28 -1.86
N CYS A 7 21.70 18.99 -1.54
CA CYS A 7 21.68 17.92 -2.55
C CYS A 7 20.38 17.11 -2.58
N GLY A 8 19.39 17.44 -1.76
CA GLY A 8 18.09 16.75 -1.69
C GLY A 8 18.13 15.30 -1.20
N LYS A 9 19.32 14.74 -0.90
CA LYS A 9 19.45 13.36 -0.45
C LYS A 9 19.04 13.20 1.01
N LEU A 10 18.57 12.00 1.36
CA LEU A 10 18.24 11.63 2.73
C LEU A 10 19.47 11.75 3.64
N LEU A 11 19.36 12.49 4.74
CA LEU A 11 20.41 12.57 5.74
C LEU A 11 20.47 11.28 6.56
N ARG A 12 21.68 10.79 6.81
CA ARG A 12 21.94 9.62 7.66
C ARG A 12 22.15 10.06 9.10
N ILE A 13 21.87 9.15 10.04
CA ILE A 13 22.14 9.39 11.45
C ILE A 13 23.55 8.88 11.76
N GLN A 14 24.39 9.71 12.38
CA GLN A 14 25.73 9.35 12.82
C GLN A 14 25.89 9.67 14.31
N ARG A 15 26.51 8.76 15.06
CA ARG A 15 26.81 8.97 16.48
C ARG A 15 28.21 9.56 16.60
N GLN A 16 28.33 10.74 17.21
CA GLN A 16 29.62 11.33 17.59
C GLN A 16 29.67 11.50 19.09
N LYS A 17 30.60 10.80 19.75
CA LYS A 17 30.85 10.82 21.21
C LYS A 17 29.55 10.76 22.03
N ASP A 18 28.95 11.89 22.37
CA ASP A 18 27.75 12.01 23.20
C ASP A 18 26.49 12.50 22.47
N LYS A 19 26.57 12.72 21.16
CA LYS A 19 25.51 13.33 20.35
C LYS A 19 25.17 12.45 19.13
N ILE A 20 23.90 12.41 18.79
CA ILE A 20 23.42 11.79 17.56
C ILE A 20 23.13 12.93 16.59
N VAL A 21 23.78 12.96 15.43
CA VAL A 21 23.68 14.05 14.45
C VAL A 21 23.23 13.53 13.09
N TYR A 22 22.67 14.40 12.25
CA TYR A 22 22.44 14.09 10.84
C TYR A 22 23.71 14.37 10.03
N PHE A 23 24.05 13.47 9.13
CA PHE A 23 25.18 13.56 8.22
C PHE A 23 24.74 13.33 6.79
N CYS A 24 25.17 14.21 5.88
CA CYS A 24 24.99 14.01 4.45
C CYS A 24 26.19 13.29 3.86
N THR A 25 26.00 12.08 3.34
CA THR A 25 27.08 11.31 2.69
C THR A 25 27.59 11.94 1.39
N THR A 26 26.78 12.78 0.73
CA THR A 26 27.15 13.40 -0.56
C THR A 26 27.80 14.77 -0.37
N CYS A 27 27.35 15.57 0.60
CA CYS A 27 27.91 16.90 0.86
C CYS A 27 28.92 16.95 2.00
N GLY A 28 29.04 15.89 2.80
CA GLY A 28 29.88 15.86 4.01
C GLY A 28 29.37 16.73 5.17
N LYS A 29 28.26 17.46 5.00
CA LYS A 29 27.71 18.37 6.02
C LYS A 29 27.12 17.58 7.19
N ILE A 30 27.52 17.96 8.40
CA ILE A 30 26.98 17.47 9.67
C ILE A 30 26.01 18.52 10.20
N SER A 31 24.82 18.11 10.67
CA SER A 31 23.89 18.99 11.36
C SER A 31 24.32 19.19 12.81
N GLU A 32 24.20 20.40 13.33
CA GLU A 32 24.43 20.70 14.76
C GLU A 32 23.27 20.22 15.67
N GLU A 33 22.15 19.82 15.07
CA GLU A 33 20.98 19.34 15.80
C GLU A 33 21.19 17.92 16.34
N ASN A 34 20.89 17.74 17.63
CA ASN A 34 20.81 16.41 18.24
C ASN A 34 19.51 15.70 17.84
N VAL A 35 19.66 14.54 17.23
CA VAL A 35 18.54 13.65 16.93
C VAL A 35 18.03 13.04 18.23
N LYS A 36 16.79 13.34 18.60
CA LYS A 36 16.12 12.69 19.74
C LYS A 36 16.07 11.17 19.49
N SER A 37 16.46 10.39 20.50
CA SER A 37 16.63 8.92 20.46
C SER A 37 15.38 8.14 20.02
N GLY A 38 14.19 8.74 20.06
CA GLY A 38 12.92 8.13 19.62
C GLY A 38 12.74 7.97 18.10
N LEU A 39 13.69 8.43 17.27
CA LEU A 39 13.67 8.25 15.80
C LEU A 39 14.19 6.87 15.35
N LEU A 40 14.84 6.11 16.25
CA LEU A 40 15.25 4.72 16.05
C LEU A 40 14.16 3.72 16.47
N ASN A 41 12.89 4.12 16.37
CA ASN A 41 11.78 3.22 16.61
C ASN A 41 11.70 2.20 15.46
N ASN A 42 12.38 1.07 15.62
CA ASN A 42 11.99 -0.22 15.04
C ASN A 42 10.69 -0.70 15.70
N LYS A 43 9.65 0.13 15.76
CA LYS A 43 8.33 -0.38 16.06
C LYS A 43 7.96 -1.23 14.84
N PRO A 44 7.54 -2.50 15.00
CA PRO A 44 6.96 -3.24 13.89
C PRO A 44 5.88 -2.35 13.33
N ARG A 45 6.00 -2.07 12.03
CA ARG A 45 5.06 -1.25 11.28
C ARG A 45 3.70 -1.93 11.39
N GLN A 46 2.94 -1.61 12.44
CA GLN A 46 1.50 -1.78 12.40
C GLN A 46 1.10 -1.03 11.15
N GLN A 47 0.63 -1.77 10.17
CA GLN A 47 0.22 -1.25 8.88
C GLN A 47 -1.02 -0.40 9.11
N GLU A 48 -0.86 0.80 9.63
CA GLU A 48 -1.80 1.88 9.35
C GLU A 48 -1.46 2.41 7.97
N LYS A 49 -1.59 1.54 6.97
CA LYS A 49 -1.93 1.99 5.62
C LYS A 49 -3.41 2.36 5.67
N GLN A 50 -3.73 3.43 6.37
CA GLN A 50 -4.82 4.28 5.91
C GLN A 50 -4.26 5.08 4.73
N ALA A 51 -3.92 4.37 3.65
CA ALA A 51 -4.12 5.00 2.36
C ALA A 51 -5.60 5.39 2.39
N LYS A 52 -5.91 6.68 2.25
CA LYS A 52 -7.27 7.06 1.86
C LYS A 52 -7.51 6.30 0.56
N ILE A 53 -8.17 5.15 0.68
CA ILE A 53 -8.85 4.51 -0.43
C ILE A 53 -9.83 5.60 -0.83
N ILE A 54 -9.51 6.31 -1.91
CA ILE A 54 -10.52 7.06 -2.63
C ILE A 54 -11.51 5.98 -3.00
N ASP A 55 -12.63 5.96 -2.29
CA ASP A 55 -13.68 4.98 -2.40
C ASP A 55 -14.35 5.20 -3.76
N SER A 56 -13.74 4.71 -4.82
CA SER A 56 -14.35 4.58 -6.14
C SER A 56 -15.33 3.38 -6.19
N SER A 57 -15.54 2.71 -5.05
CA SER A 57 -16.46 1.57 -4.86
C SER A 57 -17.90 1.81 -5.27
N SER A 58 -18.36 3.07 -5.34
CA SER A 58 -19.72 3.41 -5.77
C SER A 58 -19.83 3.65 -7.28
N ALA A 59 -18.72 3.91 -7.99
CA ALA A 59 -18.71 4.21 -9.43
C ALA A 59 -18.03 3.11 -10.27
N ASP A 60 -17.18 2.27 -9.70
CA ASP A 60 -16.36 1.33 -10.48
C ASP A 60 -17.14 0.12 -11.00
N THR A 61 -18.23 -0.30 -10.37
CA THR A 61 -18.93 -1.51 -10.87
C THR A 61 -19.68 -1.31 -12.18
N GLU A 62 -19.94 -0.07 -12.61
CA GLU A 62 -20.52 0.19 -13.93
C GLU A 62 -19.49 0.10 -15.06
N THR A 63 -18.19 0.30 -14.77
CA THR A 63 -17.11 0.23 -15.76
C THR A 63 -16.45 -1.15 -15.86
N LEU A 64 -16.72 -2.04 -14.89
CA LEU A 64 -16.16 -3.39 -14.90
C LEU A 64 -16.74 -4.24 -16.03
N PRO A 65 -15.92 -5.11 -16.66
CA PRO A 65 -16.42 -6.04 -17.65
C PRO A 65 -17.40 -7.04 -17.03
N LYS A 66 -18.43 -7.41 -17.80
CA LYS A 66 -19.40 -8.44 -17.44
C LYS A 66 -18.98 -9.79 -18.01
N THR A 67 -19.28 -10.85 -17.29
CA THR A 67 -19.08 -12.23 -17.74
C THR A 67 -20.26 -13.12 -17.32
N ARG A 68 -20.40 -14.27 -17.98
CA ARG A 68 -21.43 -15.26 -17.67
C ARG A 68 -20.93 -16.21 -16.58
N VAL A 69 -21.43 -16.03 -15.37
CA VAL A 69 -21.14 -16.89 -14.22
C VAL A 69 -22.37 -16.92 -13.31
N ILE A 70 -22.69 -18.10 -12.79
CA ILE A 70 -23.87 -18.30 -11.95
C ILE A 70 -23.58 -17.75 -10.54
N CYS A 71 -24.40 -16.80 -10.09
CA CYS A 71 -24.32 -16.27 -8.75
C CYS A 71 -24.70 -17.34 -7.72
N PRO A 72 -23.83 -17.68 -6.75
CA PRO A 72 -24.12 -18.71 -5.75
C PRO A 72 -25.25 -18.32 -4.78
N LYS A 73 -25.64 -17.03 -4.75
CA LYS A 73 -26.67 -16.51 -3.83
C LYS A 73 -28.06 -16.46 -4.46
N CYS A 74 -28.19 -16.05 -5.72
CA CYS A 74 -29.49 -15.84 -6.36
C CYS A 74 -29.68 -16.54 -7.71
N GLY A 75 -28.67 -17.28 -8.20
CA GLY A 75 -28.76 -18.02 -9.46
C GLY A 75 -28.66 -17.16 -10.73
N ASN A 76 -28.46 -15.84 -10.64
CA ASN A 76 -28.29 -14.99 -11.81
C ASN A 76 -27.06 -15.42 -12.64
N ALA A 77 -27.17 -15.41 -13.97
CA ALA A 77 -26.11 -15.89 -14.85
C ALA A 77 -25.07 -14.83 -15.26
N GLU A 78 -25.17 -13.60 -14.75
CA GLU A 78 -24.27 -12.50 -15.09
C GLU A 78 -23.64 -11.86 -13.84
N ALA A 79 -22.33 -11.59 -13.93
CA ALA A 79 -21.58 -10.88 -12.91
C ALA A 79 -20.53 -9.94 -13.54
N TYR A 80 -20.25 -8.83 -12.86
CA TYR A 80 -19.04 -8.05 -13.08
C TYR A 80 -17.85 -8.83 -12.58
N TRP A 81 -16.68 -8.71 -13.22
CA TRP A 81 -15.47 -9.39 -12.77
C TRP A 81 -14.24 -8.50 -12.80
N TRP A 82 -13.29 -8.79 -11.92
CA TRP A 82 -11.98 -8.15 -11.87
C TRP A 82 -10.92 -9.11 -11.28
N MET A 83 -9.65 -8.82 -11.54
CA MET A 83 -8.52 -9.57 -10.97
C MET A 83 -7.75 -8.69 -10.00
N GLN A 84 -7.37 -9.27 -8.87
CA GLN A 84 -6.55 -8.58 -7.88
C GLN A 84 -5.48 -9.53 -7.32
N GLN A 85 -4.25 -9.04 -7.24
CA GLN A 85 -3.15 -9.74 -6.58
C GLN A 85 -3.38 -9.69 -5.07
N THR A 86 -3.69 -10.84 -4.46
CA THR A 86 -3.94 -10.95 -3.01
C THR A 86 -2.79 -11.61 -2.25
N ARG A 87 -1.82 -12.20 -2.96
CA ARG A 87 -0.72 -12.99 -2.39
C ARG A 87 0.64 -12.60 -3.00
N ALA A 88 1.68 -13.39 -2.72
CA ALA A 88 3.02 -13.14 -3.22
C ALA A 88 3.07 -13.12 -4.75
N ALA A 89 4.10 -12.50 -5.32
CA ALA A 89 4.26 -12.36 -6.77
C ALA A 89 4.40 -13.71 -7.50
N ASP A 90 4.76 -14.77 -6.78
CA ASP A 90 4.89 -16.14 -7.30
C ASP A 90 3.54 -16.88 -7.42
N GLU A 91 2.42 -16.28 -7.02
CA GLU A 91 1.07 -16.87 -7.08
C GLU A 91 0.18 -16.20 -8.14
N ALA A 92 -0.76 -16.97 -8.71
CA ALA A 92 -1.71 -16.47 -9.68
C ALA A 92 -2.64 -15.38 -9.10
N SER A 93 -3.07 -14.44 -9.95
CA SER A 93 -4.03 -13.40 -9.55
C SER A 93 -5.37 -14.02 -9.16
N THR A 94 -6.01 -13.51 -8.10
CA THR A 94 -7.34 -13.96 -7.69
C THR A 94 -8.42 -13.27 -8.52
N ARG A 95 -9.37 -14.03 -9.06
CA ARG A 95 -10.56 -13.49 -9.74
C ARG A 95 -11.67 -13.22 -8.73
N PHE A 96 -12.31 -12.07 -8.90
CA PHE A 96 -13.45 -11.64 -8.11
C PHE A 96 -14.64 -11.42 -9.02
N PHE A 97 -15.83 -11.73 -8.51
CA PHE A 97 -17.10 -11.54 -9.21
C PHE A 97 -18.08 -10.77 -8.33
N LYS A 98 -18.89 -9.89 -8.92
CA LYS A 98 -20.03 -9.22 -8.28
C LYS A 98 -21.29 -9.45 -9.10
N CYS A 99 -22.31 -10.05 -8.49
CA CYS A 99 -23.58 -10.31 -9.16
C CYS A 99 -24.23 -9.00 -9.63
N VAL A 100 -24.65 -8.96 -10.90
CA VAL A 100 -25.35 -7.79 -11.45
C VAL A 100 -26.71 -7.56 -10.77
N ASN A 101 -27.38 -8.64 -10.36
CA ASN A 101 -28.72 -8.59 -9.78
C ASN A 101 -28.69 -8.32 -8.25
N CYS A 102 -28.01 -9.18 -7.47
CA CYS A 102 -28.07 -9.12 -6.00
C CYS A 102 -26.84 -8.47 -5.34
N GLY A 103 -25.83 -8.08 -6.12
CA GLY A 103 -24.61 -7.46 -5.61
C GLY A 103 -23.69 -8.39 -4.80
N ASN A 104 -23.99 -9.69 -4.70
CA ASN A 104 -23.14 -10.65 -3.99
C ASN A 104 -21.74 -10.68 -4.60
N VAL A 105 -20.70 -10.59 -3.76
CA VAL A 105 -19.30 -10.65 -4.20
C VAL A 105 -18.70 -11.99 -3.77
N TRP A 106 -18.03 -12.68 -4.69
CA TRP A 106 -17.32 -13.93 -4.39
C TRP A 106 -16.01 -14.03 -5.16
N ARG A 107 -15.16 -14.97 -4.74
CA ARG A 107 -13.83 -15.22 -5.32
C ARG A 107 -13.80 -16.60 -5.95
N GLU A 108 -13.05 -16.71 -7.04
CA GLU A 108 -12.69 -17.98 -7.66
C GLU A 108 -11.17 -18.10 -7.63
N TYR A 109 -10.71 -19.28 -7.19
CA TYR A 109 -9.31 -19.67 -7.25
C TYR A 109 -9.14 -20.45 -8.55
N ASP A 110 -8.23 -19.99 -9.40
CA ASP A 110 -7.74 -20.74 -10.57
C ASP A 110 -6.74 -21.82 -10.08
#